data_AF-A0A7V1JEH5-F1
#
_entry.id   AF-A0A7V1JEH5-F1
#
_cell.length_a   1.000
_cell.length_b   1.000
_cell.length_c   1.000
_cell.angle_alpha   90.00
_cell.angle_beta   90.00
_cell.angle_gamma   90.00
#
_symmetry.space_group_name_H-M   'P 1'
#
loop_
_entity.id
_entity.type
_entity.pdbx_description
1 polymer ?
#
loop_
_entity_poly.entity_id
_entity_poly.type
_entity_poly.pdbx_seq_one_letter_code
_entity_poly.pdbx_strand_id
1 'polypeptide(L)'
;TAVIFINQIRMKIGVMFGSPETTTGGNALKFYSSVRIDIRRIGSIKRGDEIIGSRTKARIVKNKVAPPFKGTEFDIIYDSGISLEGDIVDLGTDYGIIEKSGTWFSCGKERLGQGREAAKETLRNNTVLRDEIHSKILEKSNIKV
;
A
#
# COMPACT_ATOMS: atom_id res chain seq x y z
N THR A 1 -18.83 -14.82 6.04
CA THR A 1 -18.39 -13.90 7.10
C THR A 1 -16.88 -13.90 7.20
N ALA A 2 -16.25 -12.74 7.22
CA ALA A 2 -14.80 -12.61 7.45
C ALA A 2 -14.55 -12.14 8.89
N VAL A 3 -13.52 -12.69 9.55
CA VAL A 3 -13.12 -12.29 10.91
C VAL A 3 -11.69 -11.77 10.86
N ILE A 4 -11.49 -10.56 11.37
CA ILE A 4 -10.19 -9.87 11.36
C ILE A 4 -9.69 -9.77 12.79
N PHE A 5 -8.47 -10.24 13.03
CA PHE A 5 -7.77 -10.11 14.31
C PHE A 5 -6.60 -9.15 14.14
N ILE A 6 -6.59 -8.08 14.92
CA ILE A 6 -5.42 -7.21 15.06
C ILE A 6 -4.57 -7.77 16.20
N ASN A 7 -3.27 -7.91 15.97
CA ASN A 7 -2.35 -8.45 16.97
C ASN A 7 -1.10 -7.58 17.07
N GLN A 8 -0.52 -7.51 18.26
CA GLN A 8 0.67 -6.75 18.54
C GLN A 8 1.91 -7.67 18.56
N ILE A 9 3.05 -7.09 18.24
CA ILE A 9 4.35 -7.74 18.37
C ILE A 9 4.82 -7.65 19.82
N ARG A 10 5.46 -8.71 20.30
CA ARG A 10 6.20 -8.81 21.57
C ARG A 10 7.56 -9.44 21.30
N MET A 11 8.48 -9.26 22.24
CA MET A 11 9.79 -9.93 22.19
C MET A 11 9.76 -11.19 23.05
N LYS A 12 10.26 -12.30 22.50
CA LYS A 12 10.48 -13.51 23.28
C LYS A 12 11.87 -13.46 23.92
N ILE A 13 11.90 -13.34 25.25
CA ILE A 13 13.15 -13.34 26.02
C ILE A 13 13.84 -14.70 25.87
N GLY A 14 15.17 -14.71 25.68
CA GLY A 14 15.98 -15.93 25.62
C GLY A 14 16.18 -16.55 24.23
N VAL A 15 15.77 -15.87 23.16
CA VAL A 15 16.07 -16.31 21.77
C VAL A 15 17.45 -15.77 21.36
N MET A 16 18.43 -16.66 21.19
CA MET A 16 19.80 -16.32 20.77
C MET A 16 20.02 -16.40 19.24
N PHE A 17 19.09 -17.01 18.49
CA PHE A 17 19.18 -17.15 17.03
C PHE A 17 17.80 -17.01 16.37
N GLY A 18 17.74 -16.30 15.24
CA GLY A 18 16.50 -16.01 14.51
C GLY A 18 15.78 -14.73 14.98
N SER A 19 14.56 -14.51 14.48
CA SER A 19 13.77 -13.33 14.86
C SER A 19 13.20 -13.47 16.27
N PRO A 20 13.44 -12.52 17.19
CA PRO A 20 12.87 -12.54 18.54
C PRO A 20 11.40 -12.11 18.58
N GLU A 21 10.83 -11.68 17.44
CA GLU A 21 9.46 -11.19 17.36
C GLU A 21 8.43 -12.33 17.47
N THR A 22 7.46 -12.17 18.36
CA THR A 22 6.31 -13.07 18.51
C THR A 22 5.01 -12.29 18.62
N THR A 23 3.89 -12.95 18.30
CA THR A 23 2.54 -12.38 18.43
C THR A 23 1.88 -12.90 19.72
N THR A 24 1.00 -12.10 20.31
CA THR A 24 0.23 -12.51 21.50
C THR A 24 -0.83 -13.57 21.15
N GLY A 25 -1.36 -14.28 22.16
CA GLY A 25 -2.42 -15.28 21.97
C GLY A 25 -1.93 -16.67 21.55
N GLY A 26 -0.67 -17.00 21.81
CA GLY A 26 -0.10 -18.32 21.51
C GLY A 26 0.03 -18.60 20.01
N ASN A 27 -0.09 -19.87 19.63
CA ASN A 27 0.14 -20.30 18.24
C ASN A 27 -1.15 -20.59 17.46
N ALA A 28 -2.32 -20.70 18.11
CA ALA A 28 -3.58 -21.08 17.45
C ALA A 28 -3.88 -20.16 16.25
N LEU A 29 -3.86 -18.83 16.45
CA LEU A 29 -4.14 -17.86 15.40
C LEU A 29 -3.18 -18.00 14.19
N LYS A 30 -1.93 -18.42 14.42
CA LYS A 30 -0.96 -18.65 13.34
C LYS A 30 -1.40 -19.80 12.43
N PHE A 31 -2.07 -20.83 12.95
CA PHE A 31 -2.53 -21.99 12.18
C PHE A 31 -3.90 -21.76 11.53
N TYR A 32 -4.85 -21.21 12.29
CA TYR A 32 -6.24 -21.01 11.87
C TYR A 32 -6.42 -19.87 10.86
N SER A 33 -5.60 -18.82 10.91
CA SER A 33 -5.67 -17.73 9.92
C SER A 33 -5.43 -18.22 8.49
N SER A 34 -6.29 -17.80 7.56
CA SER A 34 -6.11 -18.03 6.12
C SER A 34 -5.10 -17.05 5.51
N VAL A 35 -5.09 -15.81 6.00
CA VAL A 35 -4.18 -14.75 5.58
C VAL A 35 -3.56 -14.10 6.81
N ARG A 36 -2.26 -13.80 6.75
CA ARG A 36 -1.55 -13.00 7.76
C ARG A 36 -0.78 -11.89 7.07
N ILE A 37 -0.94 -10.68 7.57
CA ILE A 37 -0.32 -9.47 7.04
C ILE A 37 0.58 -8.91 8.14
N ASP A 38 1.87 -8.75 7.85
CA ASP A 38 2.80 -7.96 8.66
C ASP A 38 2.78 -6.54 8.12
N ILE A 39 2.38 -5.57 8.96
CA ILE A 39 2.26 -4.17 8.60
C ILE A 39 3.29 -3.35 9.38
N ARG A 40 4.12 -2.59 8.66
CA ARG A 40 5.17 -1.76 9.26
C ARG A 40 5.18 -0.37 8.65
N ARG A 41 5.28 0.64 9.51
CA ARG A 41 5.59 1.99 9.09
C ARG A 41 7.05 2.06 8.65
N ILE A 42 7.29 2.51 7.43
CA ILE A 42 8.65 2.63 6.85
C ILE A 42 9.12 4.09 6.74
N GLY A 43 8.20 5.06 6.78
CA GLY A 43 8.56 6.48 6.71
C GLY A 43 7.47 7.42 7.21
N SER A 44 7.82 8.71 7.34
CA SER A 44 6.89 9.81 7.57
C SER A 44 6.66 10.57 6.27
N ILE A 45 5.40 10.89 5.97
CA ILE A 45 5.04 11.78 4.88
C ILE A 45 4.93 13.18 5.47
N LYS A 46 5.66 14.13 4.88
CA LYS A 46 5.73 15.52 5.35
C LYS A 46 5.22 16.48 4.29
N ARG A 47 4.59 17.57 4.73
CA ARG A 47 4.27 18.74 3.90
C ARG A 47 4.87 19.96 4.61
N GLY A 48 5.97 20.48 4.05
CA GLY A 48 6.83 21.41 4.79
C GLY A 48 7.40 20.74 6.04
N ASP A 49 7.20 21.37 7.20
CA ASP A 49 7.67 20.86 8.49
C ASP A 49 6.68 19.92 9.19
N GLU A 50 5.43 19.84 8.73
CA GLU A 50 4.39 19.04 9.36
C GLU A 50 4.37 17.59 8.85
N ILE A 51 4.20 16.63 9.77
CA ILE A 51 4.00 15.21 9.44
C ILE A 51 2.51 14.97 9.21
N ILE A 52 2.14 14.83 7.93
CA ILE A 52 0.75 14.64 7.51
C ILE A 52 0.35 13.16 7.41
N GLY A 53 1.31 12.24 7.45
CA GLY A 53 1.02 10.82 7.36
C GLY A 53 2.22 9.90 7.49
N SER A 54 2.00 8.65 7.12
CA SER A 54 2.99 7.58 7.21
C SER A 54 3.00 6.73 5.95
N ARG A 55 4.19 6.47 5.41
CA ARG A 55 4.36 5.46 4.36
C ARG A 55 4.48 4.11 5.03
N THR A 56 3.64 3.17 4.60
CA THR A 56 3.42 1.90 5.27
C THR A 56 3.65 0.76 4.29
N LYS A 57 4.34 -0.28 4.76
CA LYS A 57 4.60 -1.50 4.02
C LYS A 57 3.79 -2.63 4.62
N ALA A 58 3.01 -3.31 3.80
CA ALA A 58 2.28 -4.51 4.17
C ALA A 58 2.88 -5.72 3.43
N ARG A 59 3.28 -6.74 4.18
CA ARG A 59 3.81 -8.00 3.64
C ARG A 59 2.88 -9.15 4.00
N ILE A 60 2.51 -9.96 3.02
CA ILE A 60 1.72 -11.16 3.23
C ILE A 60 2.62 -12.28 3.74
N VAL A 61 2.66 -12.50 5.05
CA VAL A 61 3.52 -13.53 5.68
C VAL A 61 2.89 -14.92 5.66
N LYS A 62 1.57 -15.01 5.43
CA LYS A 62 0.86 -16.28 5.20
C LYS A 62 -0.31 -16.03 4.26
N ASN A 63 -0.51 -16.91 3.30
CA ASN A 63 -1.65 -16.91 2.40
C ASN A 63 -2.04 -18.34 2.04
N LYS A 64 -3.29 -18.74 2.30
CA LYS A 64 -3.83 -20.06 1.93
C LYS A 64 -4.61 -20.08 0.61
N VAL A 65 -4.84 -18.91 -0.02
CA VAL A 65 -5.70 -18.79 -1.22
C VAL A 65 -4.93 -18.34 -2.46
N ALA A 66 -3.74 -17.77 -2.29
CA ALA A 66 -2.87 -17.33 -3.38
C ALA A 66 -1.39 -17.38 -2.93
N PRO A 67 -0.41 -17.15 -3.83
CA PRO A 67 1.01 -17.17 -3.47
C PRO A 67 1.34 -16.20 -2.31
N PRO A 68 2.01 -16.66 -1.23
CA PRO A 68 2.41 -15.81 -0.10
C PRO A 68 3.66 -14.96 -0.41
N PHE A 69 4.08 -14.16 0.57
CA PHE A 69 5.31 -13.35 0.61
C PHE A 69 5.39 -12.14 -0.32
N LYS A 70 4.32 -11.85 -1.06
CA LYS A 70 4.16 -10.56 -1.75
C LYS A 70 4.07 -9.42 -0.72
N GLY A 71 4.56 -8.25 -1.10
CA GLY A 71 4.45 -7.03 -0.32
C GLY A 71 3.95 -5.87 -1.17
N THR A 72 3.32 -4.90 -0.52
CA THR A 72 2.89 -3.64 -1.13
C THR A 72 3.24 -2.49 -0.20
N GLU A 73 3.43 -1.32 -0.77
CA GLU A 73 3.68 -0.08 -0.05
C GLU A 73 2.61 0.93 -0.43
N PHE A 74 2.03 1.57 0.57
CA PHE A 74 0.98 2.57 0.40
C PHE A 74 1.10 3.65 1.45
N ASP A 75 0.47 4.78 1.17
CA ASP A 75 0.49 5.94 2.04
C ASP A 75 -0.78 5.97 2.91
N ILE A 76 -0.61 6.15 4.22
CA ILE A 76 -1.69 6.41 5.18
C ILE A 76 -1.59 7.87 5.61
N ILE A 77 -2.55 8.69 5.17
CA ILE A 77 -2.68 10.09 5.58
C ILE A 77 -3.62 10.14 6.79
N TYR A 78 -3.28 10.91 7.82
CA TYR A 78 -4.01 10.86 9.09
C TYR A 78 -5.45 11.39 9.00
N ASP A 79 -5.73 12.27 8.04
CA ASP A 79 -7.05 12.88 7.85
C ASP A 79 -8.00 12.03 6.96
N SER A 80 -7.45 11.20 6.07
CA SER A 80 -8.18 10.57 4.97
C SER A 80 -7.95 9.06 4.87
N GLY A 81 -7.02 8.50 5.64
CA GLY A 81 -6.73 7.07 5.65
C GLY A 81 -5.81 6.67 4.50
N ILE A 82 -6.09 5.51 3.89
CA ILE A 82 -5.28 4.97 2.79
C ILE A 82 -5.50 5.83 1.53
N SER A 83 -4.43 6.37 0.99
CA SER A 83 -4.45 7.28 -0.16
C SER A 83 -4.53 6.52 -1.48
N LEU A 84 -5.75 6.22 -1.94
CA LEU A 84 -6.01 5.53 -3.21
C LEU A 84 -5.36 6.23 -4.42
N GLU A 85 -5.42 7.56 -4.48
CA GLU A 85 -4.86 8.35 -5.58
C GLU A 85 -3.34 8.19 -5.66
N GLY A 86 -2.68 8.06 -4.50
CA GLY A 86 -1.25 7.79 -4.42
C GLY A 86 -0.89 6.43 -4.99
N ASP A 87 -1.68 5.41 -4.67
CA ASP A 87 -1.49 4.06 -5.19
C ASP A 87 -1.75 4.00 -6.70
N ILE A 88 -2.75 4.73 -7.20
CA ILE A 88 -3.03 4.84 -8.64
C ILE A 88 -1.87 5.50 -9.39
N VAL A 89 -1.25 6.55 -8.84
CA VAL A 89 -0.08 7.18 -9.46
C VAL A 89 1.11 6.23 -9.48
N ASP A 90 1.39 5.57 -8.36
CA ASP A 90 2.54 4.66 -8.24
C ASP A 90 2.36 3.44 -9.16
N LEU A 91 1.23 2.74 -9.07
CA LEU A 91 0.92 1.59 -9.92
C LEU A 91 0.77 1.98 -11.39
N GLY A 92 0.14 3.12 -11.68
CA GLY A 92 -0.01 3.62 -13.04
C GLY A 92 1.34 3.92 -13.69
N THR A 93 2.31 4.41 -12.92
CA THR A 93 3.69 4.60 -13.39
C THR A 93 4.39 3.25 -13.61
N ASP A 94 4.28 2.32 -12.65
CA ASP A 94 4.91 0.99 -12.73
C ASP A 94 4.38 0.17 -13.92
N TYR A 95 3.08 0.27 -14.21
CA TYR A 95 2.46 -0.36 -15.37
C TYR A 95 2.60 0.45 -16.66
N GLY A 96 3.23 1.62 -16.64
CA GLY A 96 3.43 2.47 -17.84
C GLY A 96 2.13 3.02 -18.45
N ILE A 97 1.09 3.18 -17.63
CA ILE A 97 -0.16 3.87 -18.01
C ILE A 97 0.01 5.38 -17.80
N ILE A 98 0.72 5.75 -16.74
CA ILE A 98 1.17 7.12 -16.48
C ILE A 98 2.62 7.23 -16.92
N GLU A 99 2.89 8.17 -17.81
CA GLU A 99 4.22 8.50 -18.27
C GLU A 99 4.87 9.53 -17.34
N LYS A 100 6.11 9.27 -16.96
CA LYS A 100 6.92 10.18 -16.16
C LYS A 100 8.04 10.78 -17.01
N SER A 101 7.90 12.07 -17.36
CA SER A 101 8.91 12.85 -18.07
C SER A 101 9.66 13.74 -17.09
N GLY A 102 10.76 13.22 -16.53
CA GLY A 102 11.51 13.91 -15.49
C GLY A 102 10.70 14.03 -14.19
N THR A 103 10.30 15.25 -13.83
CA THR A 103 9.42 15.52 -12.68
C THR A 103 7.94 15.60 -13.05
N TRP A 104 7.59 15.59 -14.33
CA TRP A 104 6.22 15.70 -14.81
C TRP A 104 5.55 14.34 -14.98
N PHE A 105 4.28 14.26 -14.61
CA PHE A 105 3.42 13.09 -14.81
C PHE A 105 2.33 13.41 -15.84
N SER A 106 2.11 12.50 -16.78
CA SER A 106 1.09 12.62 -17.82
C SER A 106 0.40 11.28 -18.07
N CYS A 107 -0.88 11.34 -18.40
CA CYS A 107 -1.66 10.17 -18.83
C CYS A 107 -2.21 10.45 -20.22
N GLY A 108 -1.63 9.82 -21.24
CA GLY A 108 -1.97 10.10 -22.64
C GLY A 108 -1.72 11.57 -23.00
N LYS A 109 -2.79 12.32 -23.30
CA LYS A 109 -2.70 13.76 -23.65
C LYS A 109 -2.87 14.68 -22.44
N GLU A 110 -3.31 14.17 -21.30
CA GLU A 110 -3.57 14.96 -20.11
C GLU A 110 -2.34 15.04 -19.22
N ARG A 111 -2.04 16.25 -18.74
CA ARG A 111 -0.95 16.48 -17.78
C ARG A 111 -1.51 16.39 -16.38
N LEU A 112 -1.00 15.43 -15.60
CA LEU A 112 -1.42 15.22 -14.21
C LEU A 112 -0.75 16.23 -13.26
N GLY A 113 0.46 16.70 -13.58
CA GLY A 113 1.13 17.75 -12.84
C GLY A 113 2.63 17.51 -12.66
N GLN A 114 3.29 18.46 -11.99
CA GLN A 114 4.69 18.36 -11.63
C GLN A 114 4.84 17.75 -10.24
N GLY A 115 5.43 16.56 -10.18
CA GLY A 115 5.62 15.81 -8.95
C GLY A 115 4.41 14.94 -8.58
N ARG A 116 4.67 13.99 -7.68
CA ARG A 116 3.70 12.98 -7.24
C ARG A 116 2.50 13.58 -6.53
N GLU A 117 2.72 14.59 -5.68
CA GLU A 117 1.63 15.20 -4.90
C GLU A 117 0.67 16.00 -5.78
N ALA A 118 1.18 16.74 -6.78
CA ALA A 118 0.33 17.43 -7.75
C ALA A 118 -0.48 16.44 -8.60
N ALA A 119 0.12 15.32 -9.02
CA ALA A 119 -0.59 14.27 -9.73
C ALA A 119 -1.73 13.67 -8.89
N LYS A 120 -1.49 13.42 -7.60
CA LYS A 120 -2.53 12.97 -6.66
C LYS A 120 -3.67 13.96 -6.53
N GLU A 121 -3.37 15.25 -6.41
CA GLU A 121 -4.38 16.30 -6.30
C GLU A 121 -5.25 16.39 -7.55
N THR A 122 -4.65 16.28 -8.74
CA THR A 122 -5.38 16.23 -10.00
C THR A 122 -6.33 15.02 -10.07
N LEU A 123 -5.88 13.83 -9.66
CA LEU A 123 -6.74 12.64 -9.61
C LEU A 123 -7.83 12.72 -8.53
N ARG A 124 -7.56 13.42 -7.43
CA ARG A 124 -8.56 13.67 -6.38
C ARG A 124 -9.67 14.59 -6.88
N ASN A 125 -9.32 15.61 -7.68
CA ASN A 125 -10.26 16.56 -8.24
C ASN A 125 -11.00 16.02 -9.47
N ASN A 126 -10.35 15.15 -10.26
CA ASN A 126 -10.93 14.52 -11.45
C ASN A 126 -11.16 13.02 -11.24
N THR A 127 -12.31 12.67 -10.65
CA THR A 127 -12.69 11.29 -10.38
C THR A 127 -12.90 10.45 -11.64
N VAL A 128 -13.32 11.06 -12.76
CA VAL A 128 -13.51 10.37 -14.04
C VAL A 128 -12.19 9.83 -14.56
N LEU A 129 -11.15 10.67 -14.59
CA LEU A 129 -9.81 10.27 -15.01
C LEU A 129 -9.21 9.24 -14.05
N ARG A 130 -9.41 9.42 -12.73
CA ARG A 130 -8.96 8.47 -11.72
C ARG A 130 -9.54 7.07 -11.96
N ASP A 131 -10.84 6.98 -12.20
CA ASP A 131 -11.53 5.70 -12.37
C ASP A 131 -11.15 5.03 -13.71
N GLU A 132 -10.89 5.82 -14.76
CA GLU A 132 -10.35 5.32 -16.03
C GLU A 132 -8.96 4.70 -15.86
N ILE A 133 -8.04 5.41 -15.20
CA ILE A 133 -6.69 4.90 -14.94
C ILE A 133 -6.75 3.66 -14.04
N HIS A 134 -7.56 3.69 -13.00
CA HIS A 134 -7.75 2.56 -12.10
C HIS A 134 -8.25 1.31 -12.86
N SER A 135 -9.20 1.47 -13.77
CA SER A 135 -9.70 0.37 -14.60
C SER A 135 -8.60 -0.22 -15.50
N LYS A 136 -7.81 0.65 -16.15
CA LYS A 136 -6.65 0.23 -16.96
C LYS A 136 -5.59 -0.52 -16.14
N ILE A 137 -5.34 -0.09 -14.90
CA ILE A 137 -4.43 -0.78 -13.97
C ILE A 137 -4.95 -2.18 -13.65
N LEU A 138 -6.24 -2.32 -13.34
CA LEU A 138 -6.85 -3.61 -13.04
C LEU A 138 -6.75 -4.58 -14.21
N GLU A 139 -7.10 -4.15 -15.42
CA GLU A 139 -6.98 -4.94 -16.65
C GLU A 139 -5.54 -5.44 -16.86
N LYS A 140 -4.54 -4.54 -16.70
CA LYS A 140 -3.13 -4.88 -16.92
C LYS A 140 -2.54 -5.74 -15.80
N SER A 141 -3.07 -5.62 -14.58
CA SER A 141 -2.64 -6.42 -13.43
C SER A 141 -3.13 -7.88 -13.46
N ASN A 142 -4.00 -8.25 -14.42
CA ASN A 142 -4.67 -9.55 -14.50
C ASN A 142 -5.44 -9.94 -13.23
N ILE A 143 -5.77 -8.97 -12.38
CA ILE A 143 -6.62 -9.17 -11.20
C ILE A 143 -8.06 -8.98 -11.68
N LYS A 144 -8.76 -10.10 -11.93
CA LYS A 144 -10.22 -10.07 -12.09
C LYS A 144 -10.83 -9.80 -10.72
N VAL A 145 -11.44 -8.62 -10.56
CA VAL A 145 -12.30 -8.28 -9.41
C VAL A 145 -13.67 -8.91 -9.61
#